data_AF-A0A527FT12-F1
#
_entry.id   AF-A0A527FT12-F1
#
_cell.length_a   1.000
_cell.length_b   1.000
_cell.length_c   1.000
_cell.angle_alpha   90.00
_cell.angle_beta   90.00
_cell.angle_gamma   90.00
#
_symmetry.space_group_name_H-M   'P 1'
#
loop_
_entity.id
_entity.type
_entity.pdbx_description
1 polymer ?
#
loop_
_entity_poly.entity_id
_entity_poly.type
_entity_poly.pdbx_seq_one_letter_code
_entity_poly.pdbx_strand_id
1 'polypeptide(L)' 'ITEKAYLRAAGGGLDAAHPDIAHDLVNPRMPKTAHGFLTEALALRRAAGKPPFTVLCCDNLPANGATLHRLLVEFAQLR' A
#
# COMPACT_ATOMS: atom_id res chain seq x y z
N ILE A 1 -2.12 8.21 -8.92
CA ILE A 1 -0.95 7.43 -9.38
C ILE A 1 -1.30 6.48 -10.54
N THR A 2 -2.48 6.64 -11.14
CA THR A 2 -3.08 5.73 -12.13
C THR A 2 -3.38 4.34 -11.57
N GLU A 3 -4.33 3.67 -12.20
CA GLU A 3 -4.95 2.42 -11.76
C GLU A 3 -3.96 1.27 -11.68
N LYS A 4 -2.91 1.28 -12.51
CA LYS A 4 -1.90 0.22 -12.56
C LYS A 4 -1.01 0.17 -11.31
N ALA A 5 -0.81 1.31 -10.63
CA ALA A 5 0.07 1.39 -9.47
C ALA A 5 -0.51 0.74 -8.20
N TYR A 6 -1.77 0.30 -8.23
CA TYR A 6 -2.43 -0.42 -7.13
C TYR A 6 -2.12 -1.93 -7.14
N LEU A 7 -1.39 -2.44 -8.15
CA LEU A 7 -0.82 -3.79 -8.20
C LEU A 7 -1.82 -4.86 -7.75
N ARG A 8 -2.96 -4.91 -8.44
CA ARG A 8 -4.08 -5.80 -8.11
C ARG A 8 -4.03 -7.07 -8.95
N ALA A 9 -4.23 -8.21 -8.30
CA ALA A 9 -4.48 -9.48 -8.96
C ALA A 9 -5.87 -9.49 -9.62
N ALA A 10 -6.14 -10.48 -10.49
CA ALA A 10 -7.42 -10.61 -11.18
C ALA A 10 -8.62 -10.72 -10.21
N GLY A 11 -8.42 -11.32 -9.03
CA GLY A 11 -9.42 -11.38 -7.95
C GLY A 11 -9.65 -10.05 -7.23
N GLY A 12 -8.91 -9.00 -7.60
CA GLY A 12 -9.05 -7.64 -7.11
C GLY A 12 -8.25 -7.30 -5.87
N GLY A 13 -7.73 -8.28 -5.13
CA GLY A 13 -6.76 -8.08 -4.03
C GLY A 13 -5.35 -7.80 -4.48
N LEU A 14 -4.48 -7.57 -3.50
CA LEU A 14 -3.09 -7.25 -3.71
C LEU A 14 -2.41 -8.41 -4.43
N ASP A 15 -1.70 -8.11 -5.50
CA ASP A 15 -0.82 -9.07 -6.15
C ASP A 15 0.49 -9.20 -5.36
N ALA A 16 0.47 -10.07 -4.34
CA ALA A 16 1.63 -10.34 -3.50
C ALA A 16 2.80 -10.97 -4.28
N ALA A 17 2.54 -11.56 -5.46
CA ALA A 17 3.56 -12.13 -6.32
C ALA A 17 4.20 -11.07 -7.24
N HIS A 18 3.66 -9.85 -7.30
CA HIS A 18 4.24 -8.78 -8.09
C HIS A 18 5.67 -8.47 -7.61
N PRO A 19 6.69 -8.40 -8.49
CA PRO A 19 8.09 -8.25 -8.09
C PRO A 19 8.35 -7.05 -7.17
N ASP A 20 7.69 -5.91 -7.42
CA ASP A 20 7.84 -4.72 -6.58
C ASP A 20 7.14 -4.84 -5.22
N ILE A 21 6.05 -5.60 -5.11
CA ILE A 21 5.42 -5.89 -3.81
C ILE A 21 6.34 -6.80 -3.00
N ALA A 22 6.81 -7.90 -3.60
CA ALA A 22 7.76 -8.81 -2.96
C ALA A 22 9.04 -8.08 -2.53
N HIS A 23 9.55 -7.17 -3.36
CA HIS A 23 10.69 -6.31 -3.03
C HIS A 23 10.43 -5.47 -1.78
N ASP A 24 9.28 -4.81 -1.70
CA ASP A 24 8.95 -3.90 -0.59
C ASP A 24 8.68 -4.62 0.73
N LEU A 25 8.18 -5.86 0.67
CA LEU A 25 8.04 -6.72 1.84
C LEU A 25 9.41 -7.07 2.44
N VAL A 26 10.42 -7.33 1.59
CA VAL A 26 11.79 -7.65 2.03
C VAL A 26 12.59 -6.40 2.40
N ASN A 27 12.34 -5.26 1.74
CA ASN A 27 13.12 -4.02 1.89
C ASN A 27 12.23 -2.84 2.35
N PRO A 28 11.61 -2.90 3.54
CA PRO A 28 10.61 -1.91 3.97
C PRO A 28 11.17 -0.48 4.10
N ARG A 29 12.49 -0.33 4.26
CA ARG A 29 13.19 0.96 4.36
C ARG A 29 13.51 1.60 3.00
N MET A 30 13.39 0.84 1.91
CA MET A 30 13.64 1.30 0.55
C MET A 30 12.51 0.83 -0.39
N PRO A 31 11.25 1.21 -0.11
CA PRO A 31 10.12 0.75 -0.91
C PRO A 31 10.13 1.36 -2.32
N LYS A 32 9.47 0.68 -3.25
CA LYS A 32 9.24 1.09 -4.65
C LYS A 32 7.78 1.40 -4.93
N THR A 33 6.87 0.78 -4.19
CA THR A 33 5.42 0.86 -4.41
C THR A 33 4.76 1.87 -3.47
N ALA A 34 3.60 2.39 -3.86
CA ALA A 34 2.78 3.23 -2.99
C ALA A 34 2.43 2.52 -1.67
N HIS A 35 2.17 1.21 -1.71
CA HIS A 35 1.89 0.40 -0.52
C HIS A 35 3.07 0.38 0.44
N GLY A 36 4.28 0.14 -0.07
CA GLY A 36 5.51 0.16 0.71
C GLY A 36 5.76 1.53 1.35
N PHE A 37 5.72 2.60 0.56
CA PHE A 37 5.92 3.96 1.07
C PHE A 37 4.89 4.37 2.12
N LEU A 38 3.60 4.16 1.86
CA LEU A 38 2.53 4.57 2.78
C LEU A 38 2.59 3.77 4.08
N THR A 39 2.80 2.45 3.99
CA THR A 39 2.88 1.57 5.17
C THR A 39 4.10 1.90 6.02
N GLU A 40 5.28 2.11 5.40
CA GLU A 40 6.49 2.48 6.12
C GLU A 40 6.38 3.87 6.77
N ALA A 41 5.82 4.85 6.06
CA ALA A 41 5.61 6.18 6.61
C ALA A 41 4.67 6.15 7.82
N LEU A 42 3.58 5.37 7.76
CA LEU A 42 2.67 5.19 8.90
C LEU A 42 3.34 4.45 10.06
N ALA A 43 4.13 3.41 9.79
CA ALA A 43 4.89 2.69 10.80
C ALA A 43 5.88 3.61 11.54
N LEU A 44 6.64 4.42 10.80
CA LEU A 44 7.58 5.38 11.38
C LEU A 44 6.89 6.45 12.22
N ARG A 45 5.74 6.96 11.75
CA ARG A 45 4.95 7.94 12.53
C ARG A 45 4.47 7.33 13.84
N ARG A 46 3.95 6.10 13.79
CA ARG A 46 3.52 5.36 14.97
C ARG A 46 4.68 5.17 15.96
N ALA A 47 5.85 4.75 15.49
CA ALA A 47 7.04 4.57 16.33
C ALA A 47 7.51 5.89 16.97
N ALA A 48 7.33 7.01 16.27
CA ALA A 48 7.66 8.34 16.77
C ALA A 48 6.52 9.01 17.59
N GLY A 49 5.43 8.30 17.90
CA GLY A 49 4.29 8.86 18.63
C GLY A 49 3.51 9.96 17.89
N LYS A 50 3.64 10.03 16.55
CA LYS A 50 2.96 11.03 15.72
C LYS A 50 1.61 10.49 15.21
N PRO A 51 0.57 11.33 15.13
CA PRO A 51 -0.74 10.90 14.61
C PRO A 51 -0.63 10.43 13.15
N PRO A 52 -1.48 9.51 12.67
CA PRO A 52 -1.49 9.12 11.25
C PRO A 52 -1.92 10.26 10.34
N PHE A 53 -1.77 10.08 9.03
CA PHE A 53 -2.36 10.94 8.01
C PHE A 53 -3.49 10.20 7.28
N THR A 54 -4.43 10.96 6.72
CA THR A 54 -5.45 10.42 5.82
C THR A 54 -4.82 10.10 4.46
N VAL A 55 -5.09 8.91 3.93
CA VAL A 55 -4.74 8.56 2.56
C VAL A 55 -5.99 8.76 1.69
N LEU A 56 -5.99 9.81 0.88
CA LEU A 56 -7.08 10.14 -0.03
C LEU A 56 -6.78 9.62 -1.44
N CYS A 57 -7.63 8.73 -1.96
CA CYS A 57 -7.53 8.25 -3.32
C CYS A 57 -8.34 9.15 -4.27
N CYS A 58 -7.67 9.65 -5.32
CA CYS A 58 -8.31 10.45 -6.38
C CYS A 58 -8.26 9.76 -7.76
N ASP A 59 -7.74 8.54 -7.86
CA ASP A 59 -7.76 7.78 -9.12
C ASP A 59 -9.16 7.21 -9.39
N ASN A 60 -9.44 6.94 -10.66
CA ASN A 60 -10.71 6.42 -11.16
C ASN A 60 -10.83 4.91 -10.92
N LEU A 61 -11.04 4.53 -9.67
CA LEU A 61 -11.29 3.15 -9.27
C LEU A 61 -12.70 3.01 -8.68
N PRO A 62 -13.40 1.89 -8.89
CA PRO A 62 -14.62 1.59 -8.15
C PRO A 62 -14.35 1.58 -6.64
N ALA A 63 -15.17 2.32 -5.89
CA ALA A 63 -15.03 2.48 -4.45
C ALA A 63 -13.57 2.78 -4.02
N ASN A 64 -12.93 3.73 -4.72
CA ASN A 64 -11.48 3.91 -4.72
C ASN A 64 -10.81 3.94 -3.32
N GLY A 65 -11.40 4.66 -2.35
CA GLY A 65 -10.91 4.71 -0.98
C GLY A 65 -11.00 3.36 -0.27
N ALA A 66 -12.10 2.63 -0.42
CA ALA A 66 -12.27 1.29 0.15
C ALA A 66 -11.33 0.27 -0.52
N THR A 67 -11.15 0.37 -1.83
CA THR A 67 -10.19 -0.44 -2.59
C THR A 67 -8.77 -0.21 -2.08
N LEU A 68 -8.32 1.05 -1.98
CA LEU A 68 -6.99 1.38 -1.45
C LEU A 68 -6.82 0.93 0.00
N HIS A 69 -7.81 1.18 0.86
CA HIS A 69 -7.78 0.73 2.26
C HIS A 69 -7.54 -0.77 2.35
N ARG A 70 -8.30 -1.58 1.60
CA ARG A 70 -8.14 -3.04 1.61
C ARG A 70 -6.74 -3.47 1.16
N LEU A 71 -6.23 -2.92 0.06
CA LEU A 71 -4.91 -3.27 -0.46
C LEU A 71 -3.78 -2.89 0.50
N LEU A 72 -3.88 -1.72 1.16
CA LEU A 72 -2.92 -1.31 2.19
C LEU A 72 -2.95 -2.23 3.41
N VAL A 73 -4.14 -2.65 3.85
CA VAL A 73 -4.28 -3.61 4.96
C VAL A 73 -3.71 -4.97 4.57
N GLU A 74 -4.02 -5.48 3.38
CA GLU A 74 -3.46 -6.74 2.86
C GLU A 74 -1.92 -6.67 2.79
N PHE A 75 -1.34 -5.59 2.27
CA PHE A 75 0.12 -5.41 2.26
C PHE A 75 0.71 -5.34 3.67
N ALA A 76 0.09 -4.59 4.58
CA ALA A 76 0.56 -4.45 5.96
C ALA A 76 0.48 -5.77 6.76
N GLN A 77 -0.47 -6.66 6.45
CA GLN A 77 -0.58 -7.99 7.08
C GLN A 77 0.51 -8.97 6.61
N LEU A 78 1.09 -8.75 5.43
CA LEU A 78 2.18 -9.56 4.90
C LEU A 78 3.57 -9.12 5.42
N ARG A 79 3.65 -7.99 6.12
CA ARG A 79 4.87 -7.45 6.74
C ARG A 79 4.99 -7.88 8.19
#